data_AF-A0A107ERF8-F1
#
_entry.id   AF-A0A107ERF8-F1
#
_cell.length_a   1.000
_cell.length_b   1.000
_cell.length_c   1.000
_cell.angle_alpha   90.00
_cell.angle_beta   90.00
_cell.angle_gamma   90.00
#
_symmetry.space_group_name_H-M   'P 1'
#
loop_
_entity.id
_entity.type
_entity.pdbx_description
1 polymer ?
#
loop_
_entity_poly.entity_id
_entity_poly.type
_entity_poly.pdbx_seq_one_letter_code
_entity_poly.pdbx_strand_id
1 'polypeptide(L)'
;MRATPPFPASSAAPAPNAWRWLAIYVVVSGALYFWVTHAPLAPVHLLRPGPYDAFVPRVPASVPLYLSYALVMPSIVWFGRHRDWLLPAFFAGALAAGLCLVSHVFWPTAVIRPTVATGWLAWLYRIDTPLAASPSGHVALPVAVAVALAALRVRAARYYAAWSAVLALTVLTTGQHLLADMLAGIALGIGVGGATAVLVRLDVDLRTVGALLLEWLGIIVTLRIALAAGHWAVYLLAAVVVATRQHALFILYHDATHYHLSRRRFANDYLINVAIGVPGLVPIEFYRPLHLAHHRHVGTSQDPERNFLYHAQPWKFEPLDALPLIRQLLGDLLVVNMVKNMRAYRRANGRGASMTLPLLAAVATWGVLLAPLVHACTVRELLTLVALWFAPLVTIGALLQKIRSIAEHSGGPGITPGWHDWTYSWRVGLLGRFFIWPYNINYHQQHHREPNVAWHRLPELRASGEPVLSSRQLPALLWSGASDPGGQGWKRVR
;
A
#
# COMPACT_ATOMS: atom_id res chain seq x y z
N MET A 1 -22.13 34.22 18.28
CA MET A 1 -22.22 32.81 17.87
C MET A 1 -20.90 32.39 17.26
N ARG A 2 -20.10 31.55 17.96
CA ARG A 2 -18.84 31.01 17.42
C ARG A 2 -19.20 29.93 16.39
N ALA A 3 -18.82 30.14 15.14
CA ALA A 3 -18.97 29.14 14.09
C ALA A 3 -18.24 27.86 14.50
N THR A 4 -18.97 26.75 14.53
CA THR A 4 -18.40 25.40 14.60
C THR A 4 -17.42 25.21 13.43
N PRO A 5 -16.20 24.68 13.65
CA PRO A 5 -15.29 24.40 12.55
C PRO A 5 -15.94 23.39 11.59
N PRO A 6 -15.82 23.59 10.25
CA PRO A 6 -16.49 22.74 9.25
C PRO A 6 -15.88 21.34 9.12
N PHE A 7 -14.87 21.01 9.93
CA PHE A 7 -14.22 19.72 9.96
C PHE A 7 -14.14 19.24 11.40
N PRO A 8 -14.56 18.00 11.72
CA PRO A 8 -14.17 17.41 12.98
C PRO A 8 -12.64 17.44 13.02
N ALA A 9 -12.07 17.78 14.19
CA ALA A 9 -10.64 17.61 14.41
C ALA A 9 -10.32 16.15 14.07
N SER A 10 -9.74 15.91 12.89
CA SER A 10 -9.24 14.58 12.57
C SER A 10 -8.29 14.24 13.70
N SER A 11 -8.43 13.05 14.28
CA SER A 11 -7.58 12.50 15.34
C SER A 11 -6.12 12.31 14.92
N ALA A 12 -5.65 13.02 13.89
CA ALA A 12 -4.28 13.07 13.46
C ALA A 12 -3.48 13.93 14.44
N ALA A 13 -2.99 13.30 15.51
CA ALA A 13 -1.82 13.82 16.20
C ALA A 13 -0.74 14.20 15.15
N PRO A 14 0.01 15.31 15.34
CA PRO A 14 1.05 15.72 14.42
C PRO A 14 1.97 14.53 14.14
N ALA A 15 2.20 14.24 12.85
CA ALA A 15 2.96 13.06 12.45
C ALA A 15 4.35 13.13 13.09
N PRO A 16 4.74 12.17 13.97
CA PRO A 16 5.96 12.31 14.76
C PRO A 16 7.27 12.31 13.94
N ASN A 17 7.21 12.26 12.60
CA ASN A 17 8.38 12.13 11.73
C ASN A 17 8.15 12.68 10.30
N ALA A 18 7.61 13.89 10.13
CA ALA A 18 7.37 14.49 8.81
C ALA A 18 8.62 14.50 7.89
N TRP A 19 9.81 14.70 8.46
CA TRP A 19 11.09 14.62 7.73
C TRP A 19 11.43 13.21 7.24
N ARG A 20 11.05 12.15 7.99
CA ARG A 20 11.24 10.78 7.51
C ARG A 20 10.34 10.48 6.31
N TRP A 21 9.13 11.03 6.28
CA TRP A 21 8.25 10.89 5.11
C TRP A 21 8.89 11.52 3.87
N LEU A 22 9.45 12.73 4.01
CA LEU A 22 10.18 13.38 2.93
C LEU A 22 11.37 12.54 2.46
N ALA A 23 12.18 12.02 3.40
CA ALA A 23 13.34 11.19 3.05
C ALA A 23 12.92 9.94 2.27
N ILE A 24 11.89 9.22 2.75
CA ILE A 24 11.35 8.05 2.04
C ILE A 24 10.83 8.44 0.66
N TYR A 25 10.05 9.52 0.58
CA TYR A 25 9.52 10.02 -0.70
C TYR A 25 10.65 10.33 -1.69
N VAL A 26 11.67 11.08 -1.29
CA VAL A 26 12.80 11.47 -2.15
C VAL A 26 13.57 10.23 -2.63
N VAL A 27 13.85 9.27 -1.75
CA VAL A 27 14.56 8.04 -2.11
C VAL A 27 13.73 7.19 -3.09
N VAL A 28 12.45 6.96 -2.78
CA VAL A 28 11.59 6.10 -3.60
C VAL A 28 11.29 6.75 -4.95
N SER A 29 10.86 8.02 -4.96
CA SER A 29 10.57 8.74 -6.21
C SER A 29 11.82 8.94 -7.06
N GLY A 30 12.97 9.23 -6.43
CA GLY A 30 14.26 9.35 -7.12
C GLY A 30 14.72 8.03 -7.75
N ALA A 31 14.60 6.91 -7.03
CA ALA A 31 14.94 5.59 -7.57
C ALA A 31 14.02 5.18 -8.73
N LEU A 32 12.71 5.42 -8.61
CA LEU A 32 11.76 5.16 -9.69
C LEU A 32 12.01 6.08 -10.90
N TYR A 33 12.27 7.37 -10.67
CA TYR A 33 12.60 8.33 -11.73
C TYR A 33 13.87 7.91 -12.47
N PHE A 34 14.93 7.57 -11.72
CA PHE A 34 16.18 7.07 -12.29
C PHE A 34 15.93 5.83 -13.15
N TRP A 35 15.13 4.89 -12.66
CA TRP A 35 14.81 3.68 -13.42
C TRP A 35 14.07 3.99 -14.74
N VAL A 36 12.97 4.75 -14.70
CA VAL A 36 12.16 5.01 -15.92
C VAL A 36 12.88 5.88 -16.96
N THR A 37 13.92 6.59 -16.55
CA THR A 37 14.75 7.43 -17.44
C THR A 37 16.01 6.73 -17.96
N HIS A 38 16.38 5.56 -17.42
CA HIS A 38 17.59 4.84 -17.84
C HIS A 38 17.31 3.45 -18.41
N ALA A 39 16.22 2.79 -18.01
CA ALA A 39 15.86 1.46 -18.46
C ALA A 39 14.34 1.34 -18.70
N PRO A 40 13.79 2.02 -19.73
CA PRO A 40 12.38 1.93 -20.05
C PRO A 40 12.00 0.50 -20.44
N LEU A 41 10.87 0.00 -19.92
CA LEU A 41 10.38 -1.36 -20.16
C LEU A 41 9.61 -1.52 -21.50
N ALA A 42 9.54 -0.47 -22.31
CA ALA A 42 8.85 -0.45 -23.59
C ALA A 42 9.51 0.57 -24.53
N PRO A 43 9.25 0.48 -25.85
CA PRO A 43 9.68 1.51 -26.79
C PRO A 43 9.24 2.91 -26.34
N VAL A 44 10.16 3.88 -26.46
CA VAL A 44 9.90 5.26 -26.06
C VAL A 44 9.07 5.97 -27.11
N HIS A 45 7.94 6.52 -26.70
CA HIS A 45 7.05 7.30 -27.54
C HIS A 45 7.47 8.78 -27.57
N LEU A 46 7.88 9.25 -28.73
CA LEU A 46 8.20 10.66 -28.93
C LEU A 46 6.92 11.49 -29.00
N LEU A 47 6.80 12.46 -28.10
CA LEU A 47 5.71 13.42 -28.12
C LEU A 47 5.90 14.40 -29.27
N ARG A 48 4.84 14.62 -30.05
CA ARG A 48 4.84 15.54 -31.18
C ARG A 48 4.47 16.95 -30.71
N PRO A 49 5.24 17.99 -31.05
CA PRO A 49 4.85 19.38 -30.78
C PRO A 49 3.51 19.72 -31.42
N GLY A 50 2.64 20.37 -30.65
CA GLY A 50 1.42 20.97 -31.16
C GLY A 50 1.68 22.33 -31.81
N PRO A 51 0.64 22.96 -32.39
CA PRO A 51 0.77 24.25 -33.07
C PRO A 51 1.23 25.37 -32.13
N TYR A 52 0.89 25.29 -30.84
CA TYR A 52 1.26 26.31 -29.85
C TYR A 52 2.71 26.16 -29.34
N ASP A 53 3.27 24.96 -29.38
CA ASP A 53 4.64 24.70 -28.90
C ASP A 53 5.69 25.44 -29.73
N ALA A 54 5.39 25.73 -31.00
CA ALA A 54 6.24 26.51 -31.89
C ALA A 54 6.41 27.97 -31.47
N PHE A 55 5.44 28.52 -30.72
CA PHE A 55 5.46 29.93 -30.28
C PHE A 55 6.05 30.11 -28.89
N VAL A 56 6.42 29.03 -28.20
CA VAL A 56 7.00 29.11 -26.85
C VAL A 56 8.49 29.49 -26.97
N PRO A 57 8.91 30.67 -26.47
CA PRO A 57 10.32 31.05 -26.50
C PRO A 57 11.12 30.20 -25.51
N ARG A 58 12.37 29.88 -25.88
CA ARG A 58 13.33 29.28 -24.95
C ARG A 58 13.95 30.38 -24.10
N VAL A 59 13.80 30.28 -22.78
CA VAL A 59 14.25 31.30 -21.82
C VAL A 59 15.25 30.68 -20.85
N PRO A 60 16.57 30.75 -21.09
CA PRO A 60 17.57 30.15 -20.20
C PRO A 60 17.49 30.64 -18.75
N ALA A 61 17.10 31.89 -18.54
CA ALA A 61 16.91 32.46 -17.20
C ALA A 61 15.76 31.82 -16.40
N SER A 62 14.90 31.01 -17.04
CA SER A 62 13.82 30.28 -16.36
C SER A 62 14.30 28.99 -15.65
N VAL A 63 15.55 28.54 -15.87
CA VAL A 63 16.08 27.31 -15.27
C VAL A 63 16.07 27.32 -13.74
N PRO A 64 16.50 28.38 -13.01
CA PRO A 64 16.40 28.39 -11.55
C PRO A 64 14.96 28.26 -11.04
N LEU A 65 13.99 28.87 -11.74
CA LEU A 65 12.58 28.76 -11.42
C LEU A 65 12.06 27.35 -11.70
N TYR A 66 12.51 26.68 -12.77
CA TYR A 66 12.22 25.27 -13.01
C TYR A 66 12.74 24.37 -11.88
N LEU A 67 14.01 24.55 -11.47
CA LEU A 67 14.63 23.74 -10.41
C LEU A 67 13.96 23.92 -9.04
N SER A 68 13.23 25.01 -8.83
CA SER A 68 12.47 25.24 -7.60
C SER A 68 11.45 24.13 -7.32
N TYR A 69 11.07 23.32 -8.31
CA TYR A 69 10.27 22.10 -8.11
C TYR A 69 10.79 21.20 -6.97
N ALA A 70 12.12 21.05 -6.85
CA ALA A 70 12.74 20.23 -5.80
C ALA A 70 12.41 20.73 -4.38
N LEU A 71 11.99 21.99 -4.23
CA LEU A 71 11.66 22.62 -2.96
C LEU A 71 10.18 22.48 -2.59
N VAL A 72 9.30 22.02 -3.49
CA VAL A 72 7.85 21.94 -3.23
C VAL A 72 7.57 21.01 -2.05
N MET A 73 8.01 19.74 -2.08
CA MET A 73 7.78 18.80 -0.98
C MET A 73 8.51 19.19 0.32
N PRO A 74 9.80 19.61 0.30
CA PRO A 74 10.45 20.16 1.49
C PRO A 74 9.73 21.35 2.11
N SER A 75 9.18 22.27 1.30
CA SER A 75 8.47 23.43 1.81
C SER A 75 7.15 23.05 2.51
N ILE A 76 6.42 22.06 1.98
CA ILE A 76 5.21 21.51 2.63
C ILE A 76 5.56 20.95 4.01
N VAL A 77 6.63 20.16 4.10
CA VAL A 77 7.08 19.58 5.38
C VAL A 77 7.55 20.67 6.33
N TRP A 78 8.35 21.62 5.85
CA TRP A 78 8.89 22.70 6.67
C TRP A 78 7.78 23.54 7.31
N PHE A 79 6.82 24.01 6.52
CA PHE A 79 5.72 24.87 6.99
C PHE A 79 4.57 24.09 7.63
N GLY A 80 4.42 22.81 7.28
CA GLY A 80 3.30 21.96 7.68
C GLY A 80 3.56 21.04 8.87
N ARG A 81 4.82 20.80 9.29
CA ARG A 81 5.17 19.81 10.35
C ARG A 81 4.42 19.90 11.67
N HIS A 82 3.79 21.03 11.97
CA HIS A 82 2.97 21.23 13.18
C HIS A 82 1.52 21.60 12.84
N ARG A 83 1.03 21.21 11.66
CA ARG A 83 -0.27 21.60 11.11
C ARG A 83 -1.01 20.37 10.55
N ASP A 84 -2.32 20.35 10.76
CA ASP A 84 -3.17 19.21 10.36
C ASP A 84 -3.31 19.06 8.84
N TRP A 85 -3.05 20.14 8.07
CA TRP A 85 -3.07 20.11 6.61
C TRP A 85 -1.85 19.44 5.98
N LEU A 86 -0.79 19.14 6.74
CA LEU A 86 0.43 18.53 6.21
C LEU A 86 0.15 17.20 5.54
N LEU A 87 -0.53 16.28 6.23
CA LEU A 87 -0.73 14.92 5.70
C LEU A 87 -1.53 14.95 4.39
N PRO A 88 -2.67 15.65 4.27
CA PRO A 88 -3.37 15.78 2.99
C PRO A 88 -2.54 16.41 1.88
N ALA A 89 -1.81 17.50 2.17
CA ALA A 89 -0.99 18.18 1.16
C ALA A 89 0.17 17.31 0.68
N PHE A 90 0.87 16.65 1.61
CA PHE A 90 1.95 15.73 1.30
C PHE A 90 1.44 14.52 0.52
N PHE A 91 0.31 13.94 0.95
CA PHE A 91 -0.33 12.81 0.28
C PHE A 91 -0.70 13.16 -1.16
N ALA A 92 -1.34 14.32 -1.40
CA ALA A 92 -1.72 14.76 -2.74
C ALA A 92 -0.49 14.93 -3.66
N GLY A 93 0.56 15.59 -3.16
CA GLY A 93 1.80 15.77 -3.91
C GLY A 93 2.51 14.45 -4.23
N ALA A 94 2.67 13.59 -3.23
CA ALA A 94 3.31 12.28 -3.39
C ALA A 94 2.53 11.36 -4.33
N LEU A 95 1.19 11.35 -4.25
CA LEU A 95 0.33 10.57 -5.13
C LEU A 95 0.41 11.07 -6.58
N ALA A 96 0.38 12.38 -6.81
CA ALA A 96 0.48 12.94 -8.15
C ALA A 96 1.82 12.59 -8.82
N ALA A 97 2.95 12.75 -8.12
CA ALA A 97 4.26 12.33 -8.63
C ALA A 97 4.34 10.81 -8.83
N GLY A 98 3.80 10.03 -7.89
CA GLY A 98 3.73 8.57 -8.02
C GLY A 98 2.97 8.13 -9.27
N LEU A 99 1.82 8.75 -9.57
CA LEU A 99 1.04 8.44 -10.76
C LEU A 99 1.73 8.86 -12.06
N CYS A 100 2.48 9.97 -12.09
CA CYS A 100 3.36 10.29 -13.22
C CYS A 100 4.40 9.19 -13.44
N LEU A 101 5.14 8.81 -12.39
CA LEU A 101 6.17 7.77 -12.46
C LEU A 101 5.61 6.41 -12.91
N VAL A 102 4.46 6.00 -12.36
CA VAL A 102 3.76 4.79 -12.81
C VAL A 102 3.40 4.90 -14.29
N SER A 103 2.87 6.04 -14.74
CA SER A 103 2.54 6.25 -16.15
C SER A 103 3.77 6.03 -17.05
N HIS A 104 4.95 6.48 -16.64
CA HIS A 104 6.19 6.30 -17.39
C HIS A 104 6.71 4.85 -17.42
N VAL A 105 6.35 4.01 -16.43
CA VAL A 105 6.66 2.58 -16.44
C VAL A 105 5.86 1.83 -17.53
N PHE A 106 4.61 2.24 -17.78
CA PHE A 106 3.72 1.62 -18.76
C PHE A 106 3.78 2.27 -20.14
N TRP A 107 3.99 3.59 -20.18
CA TRP A 107 4.00 4.41 -21.38
C TRP A 107 5.22 5.35 -21.35
N PRO A 108 6.42 4.84 -21.65
CA PRO A 108 7.63 5.65 -21.69
C PRO A 108 7.51 6.71 -22.78
N THR A 109 7.69 7.98 -22.42
CA THR A 109 7.58 9.11 -23.35
C THR A 109 8.80 10.02 -23.28
N ALA A 110 9.10 10.67 -24.39
CA ALA A 110 10.16 11.68 -24.46
C ALA A 110 9.78 12.90 -25.31
N VAL A 111 10.43 14.02 -25.00
CA VAL A 111 10.33 15.27 -25.78
C VAL A 111 11.61 15.49 -26.57
N ILE A 112 11.47 15.96 -27.81
CA ILE A 112 12.61 16.39 -28.62
C ILE A 112 13.03 17.78 -28.15
N ARG A 113 14.24 17.88 -27.60
CA ARG A 113 14.82 19.15 -27.14
C ARG A 113 15.64 19.82 -28.25
N PRO A 114 15.63 21.16 -28.34
CA PRO A 114 16.52 21.87 -29.26
C PRO A 114 17.99 21.69 -28.86
N THR A 115 18.88 21.71 -29.84
CA THR A 115 20.33 21.69 -29.60
C THR A 115 20.78 23.04 -29.03
N VAL A 116 21.31 23.04 -27.81
CA VAL A 116 21.86 24.24 -27.14
C VAL A 116 23.31 23.97 -26.76
N ALA A 117 24.25 24.79 -27.23
CA ALA A 117 25.68 24.55 -27.05
C ALA A 117 26.20 24.93 -25.65
N THR A 118 25.73 26.06 -25.07
CA THR A 118 26.25 26.60 -23.81
C THR A 118 25.13 27.24 -22.95
N GLY A 119 25.45 27.59 -21.71
CA GLY A 119 24.54 28.27 -20.79
C GLY A 119 23.63 27.34 -19.97
N TRP A 120 22.67 27.95 -19.27
CA TRP A 120 21.81 27.26 -18.29
C TRP A 120 20.99 26.10 -18.88
N LEU A 121 20.45 26.26 -20.10
CA LEU A 121 19.70 25.18 -20.76
C LEU A 121 20.60 24.00 -21.13
N ALA A 122 21.80 24.27 -21.67
CA ALA A 122 22.76 23.22 -21.99
C ALA A 122 23.20 22.46 -20.73
N TRP A 123 23.36 23.14 -19.60
CA TRP A 123 23.64 22.48 -18.31
C TRP A 123 22.47 21.63 -17.84
N LEU A 124 21.24 22.16 -17.87
CA LEU A 124 20.04 21.43 -17.47
C LEU A 124 19.86 20.15 -18.30
N TYR A 125 20.04 20.24 -19.62
CA TYR A 125 19.88 19.10 -20.52
C TYR A 125 20.95 18.01 -20.33
N ARG A 126 22.09 18.32 -19.69
CA ARG A 126 23.12 17.31 -19.35
C ARG A 126 22.77 16.52 -18.08
N ILE A 127 22.07 17.13 -17.13
CA ILE A 127 21.77 16.52 -15.84
C ILE A 127 20.38 15.89 -15.77
N ASP A 128 19.53 16.18 -16.75
CA ASP A 128 18.14 15.73 -16.79
C ASP A 128 17.82 15.13 -18.16
N THR A 129 17.24 13.93 -18.20
CA THR A 129 16.99 13.20 -19.45
C THR A 129 15.71 13.69 -20.13
N PRO A 130 15.57 13.61 -21.47
CA PRO A 130 14.33 13.97 -22.16
C PRO A 130 13.18 12.97 -21.95
N LEU A 131 13.41 11.89 -21.20
CA LEU A 131 12.45 10.84 -20.87
C LEU A 131 11.52 11.25 -19.72
N ALA A 132 10.51 10.43 -19.44
CA ALA A 132 9.51 10.69 -18.40
C ALA A 132 8.73 12.00 -18.63
N ALA A 133 8.38 12.27 -19.89
CA ALA A 133 7.77 13.52 -20.30
C ALA A 133 6.28 13.65 -19.90
N SER A 134 5.45 12.66 -20.24
CA SER A 134 3.99 12.76 -20.08
C SER A 134 3.43 11.71 -19.11
N PRO A 135 2.60 12.13 -18.13
CA PRO A 135 2.24 13.52 -17.79
C PRO A 135 3.35 14.24 -16.99
N SER A 136 3.42 15.57 -17.06
CA SER A 136 4.47 16.34 -16.38
C SER A 136 4.36 16.31 -14.84
N GLY A 137 5.29 15.62 -14.18
CA GLY A 137 5.38 15.58 -12.71
C GLY A 137 5.71 16.94 -12.06
N HIS A 138 6.50 17.77 -12.78
CA HIS A 138 6.84 19.14 -12.38
C HIS A 138 5.60 20.03 -12.22
N VAL A 139 4.49 19.65 -12.84
CA VAL A 139 3.23 20.39 -12.84
C VAL A 139 2.18 19.67 -12.00
N ALA A 140 2.03 18.35 -12.17
CA ALA A 140 1.02 17.56 -11.46
C ALA A 140 1.15 17.65 -9.93
N LEU A 141 2.37 17.53 -9.40
CA LEU A 141 2.61 17.56 -7.95
C LEU A 141 2.23 18.90 -7.31
N PRO A 142 2.78 20.07 -7.73
CA PRO A 142 2.44 21.33 -7.07
C PRO A 142 0.98 21.73 -7.28
N VAL A 143 0.36 21.36 -8.42
CA VAL A 143 -1.08 21.56 -8.66
C VAL A 143 -1.91 20.73 -7.67
N ALA A 144 -1.59 19.44 -7.47
CA ALA A 144 -2.29 18.59 -6.51
C ALA A 144 -2.22 19.14 -5.08
N VAL A 145 -1.05 19.64 -4.69
CA VAL A 145 -0.83 20.31 -3.41
C VAL A 145 -1.69 21.57 -3.29
N ALA A 146 -1.67 22.44 -4.31
CA ALA A 146 -2.44 23.67 -4.31
C ALA A 146 -3.95 23.41 -4.19
N VAL A 147 -4.46 22.43 -4.94
CA VAL A 147 -5.88 22.04 -4.90
C VAL A 147 -6.27 21.43 -3.55
N ALA A 148 -5.46 20.53 -2.99
CA ALA A 148 -5.71 19.95 -1.67
C ALA A 148 -5.74 21.04 -0.58
N LEU A 149 -4.76 21.96 -0.57
CA LEU A 149 -4.73 23.08 0.37
C LEU A 149 -5.91 24.03 0.19
N ALA A 150 -6.32 24.30 -1.05
CA ALA A 150 -7.47 25.15 -1.34
C ALA A 150 -8.77 24.52 -0.82
N ALA A 151 -8.96 23.21 -1.03
CA ALA A 151 -10.10 22.48 -0.52
C ALA A 151 -10.19 22.48 1.01
N LEU A 152 -9.04 22.53 1.69
CA LEU A 152 -8.90 22.68 3.14
C LEU A 152 -8.93 24.14 3.61
N ARG A 153 -9.12 25.11 2.70
CA ARG A 153 -9.13 26.56 2.97
C ARG A 153 -7.85 27.07 3.65
N VAL A 154 -6.72 26.46 3.35
CA VAL A 154 -5.41 26.88 3.87
C VAL A 154 -4.89 28.04 3.03
N ARG A 155 -4.58 29.19 3.68
CA ARG A 155 -4.07 30.40 2.99
C ARG A 155 -2.86 30.14 2.10
N ALA A 156 -2.03 29.16 2.46
CA ALA A 156 -0.85 28.78 1.69
C ALA A 156 -1.17 28.30 0.26
N ALA A 157 -2.42 27.84 0.00
CA ALA A 157 -2.86 27.40 -1.32
C ALA A 157 -2.57 28.42 -2.42
N ARG A 158 -2.71 29.73 -2.16
CA ARG A 158 -2.43 30.78 -3.14
C ARG A 158 -0.97 30.82 -3.58
N TYR A 159 -0.03 30.51 -2.67
CA TYR A 159 1.40 30.49 -2.98
C TYR A 159 1.75 29.27 -3.80
N TYR A 160 1.22 28.09 -3.46
CA TYR A 160 1.41 26.89 -4.25
C TYR A 160 0.72 26.96 -5.61
N ALA A 161 -0.43 27.64 -5.73
CA ALA A 161 -1.09 27.89 -7.01
C ALA A 161 -0.24 28.81 -7.91
N ALA A 162 0.28 29.92 -7.36
CA ALA A 162 1.20 30.80 -8.08
C ALA A 162 2.48 30.06 -8.49
N TRP A 163 3.06 29.26 -7.59
CA TRP A 163 4.24 28.44 -7.86
C TRP A 163 3.96 27.40 -8.95
N SER A 164 2.79 26.76 -8.93
CA SER A 164 2.35 25.83 -9.98
C SER A 164 2.27 26.51 -11.34
N ALA A 165 1.73 27.73 -11.41
CA ALA A 165 1.67 28.51 -12.65
C ALA A 165 3.07 28.86 -13.17
N VAL A 166 3.98 29.25 -12.28
CA VAL A 166 5.39 29.50 -12.64
C VAL A 166 6.04 28.22 -13.17
N LEU A 167 5.88 27.08 -12.49
CA LEU A 167 6.44 25.81 -12.94
C LEU A 167 5.83 25.35 -14.28
N ALA A 168 4.52 25.54 -14.48
CA ALA A 168 3.86 25.24 -15.75
C ALA A 168 4.39 26.10 -16.92
N LEU A 169 4.75 27.36 -16.67
CA LEU A 169 5.44 28.17 -17.68
C LEU A 169 6.89 27.72 -17.88
N THR A 170 7.62 27.46 -16.80
CA THR A 170 9.07 27.20 -16.89
C THR A 170 9.36 25.84 -17.53
N VAL A 171 8.50 24.84 -17.37
CA VAL A 171 8.64 23.56 -18.08
C VAL A 171 8.57 23.73 -19.60
N LEU A 172 7.77 24.69 -20.09
CA LEU A 172 7.66 25.02 -21.52
C LEU A 172 8.86 25.87 -21.97
N THR A 173 9.21 26.92 -21.24
CA THR A 173 10.31 27.83 -21.64
C THR A 173 11.69 27.19 -21.51
N THR A 174 11.82 26.14 -20.69
CA THR A 174 13.03 25.31 -20.65
C THR A 174 13.03 24.22 -21.72
N GLY A 175 11.92 23.97 -22.42
CA GLY A 175 11.80 22.90 -23.39
C GLY A 175 11.82 21.49 -22.78
N GLN A 176 11.49 21.40 -21.50
CA GLN A 176 11.42 20.14 -20.76
C GLN A 176 10.13 19.37 -21.06
N HIS A 177 9.05 20.11 -21.32
CA HIS A 177 7.73 19.58 -21.60
C HIS A 177 7.11 20.33 -22.78
N LEU A 178 6.12 19.70 -23.44
CA LEU A 178 5.26 20.33 -24.42
C LEU A 178 3.94 20.76 -23.74
N LEU A 179 3.14 21.54 -24.44
CA LEU A 179 1.86 22.04 -23.92
C LEU A 179 0.93 20.89 -23.53
N ALA A 180 0.87 19.84 -24.36
CA ALA A 180 -0.06 18.71 -24.14
C ALA A 180 0.23 17.94 -22.84
N ASP A 181 1.49 17.61 -22.57
CA ASP A 181 1.87 16.87 -21.36
C ASP A 181 1.94 17.75 -20.11
N MET A 182 2.18 19.06 -20.27
CA MET A 182 1.96 20.03 -19.21
C MET A 182 0.48 20.09 -18.80
N LEU A 183 -0.43 20.18 -19.76
CA LEU A 183 -1.88 20.19 -19.50
C LEU A 183 -2.36 18.85 -18.90
N ALA A 184 -1.82 17.73 -19.37
CA ALA A 184 -2.07 16.43 -18.75
C ALA A 184 -1.60 16.40 -17.29
N GLY A 185 -0.45 17.03 -16.99
CA GLY A 185 0.03 17.24 -15.62
C GLY A 185 -0.94 18.07 -14.78
N ILE A 186 -1.46 19.19 -15.30
CA ILE A 186 -2.49 20.00 -14.61
C ILE A 186 -3.73 19.16 -14.31
N ALA A 187 -4.27 18.46 -15.31
CA ALA A 187 -5.48 17.65 -15.17
C ALA A 187 -5.29 16.55 -14.11
N LEU A 188 -4.15 15.85 -14.14
CA LEU A 188 -3.79 14.86 -13.13
C LEU A 188 -3.68 15.49 -11.74
N GLY A 189 -3.00 16.63 -11.62
CA GLY A 189 -2.86 17.35 -10.36
C GLY A 189 -4.21 17.76 -9.75
N ILE A 190 -5.11 18.32 -10.57
CA ILE A 190 -6.47 18.67 -10.15
C ILE A 190 -7.25 17.43 -9.69
N GLY A 191 -7.20 16.35 -10.47
CA GLY A 191 -7.85 15.10 -10.14
C GLY A 191 -7.37 14.52 -8.81
N VAL A 192 -6.06 14.45 -8.60
CA VAL A 192 -5.44 13.92 -7.38
C VAL A 192 -5.73 14.81 -6.16
N GLY A 193 -5.61 16.13 -6.31
CA GLY A 193 -5.94 17.08 -5.25
C GLY A 193 -7.42 17.01 -4.85
N GLY A 194 -8.32 16.91 -5.83
CA GLY A 194 -9.75 16.74 -5.63
C GLY A 194 -10.10 15.41 -4.96
N ALA A 195 -9.52 14.31 -5.42
CA ALA A 195 -9.70 12.99 -4.81
C ALA A 195 -9.21 12.97 -3.35
N THR A 196 -8.05 13.58 -3.07
CA THR A 196 -7.54 13.74 -1.71
C THR A 196 -8.53 14.51 -0.82
N ALA A 197 -9.10 15.61 -1.34
CA ALA A 197 -10.11 16.38 -0.61
C ALA A 197 -11.39 15.57 -0.33
N VAL A 198 -11.82 14.73 -1.26
CA VAL A 198 -12.96 13.81 -1.06
C VAL A 198 -12.65 12.79 0.04
N LEU A 199 -11.47 12.16 0.02
CA LEU A 199 -11.04 11.22 1.06
C LEU A 199 -11.06 11.87 2.45
N VAL A 200 -10.54 13.09 2.58
CA VAL A 200 -10.57 13.84 3.85
C VAL A 200 -12.01 14.14 4.28
N ARG A 201 -12.90 14.58 3.37
CA ARG A 201 -14.32 14.84 3.69
C ARG A 201 -15.09 13.59 4.12
N LEU A 202 -14.66 12.43 3.63
CA LEU A 202 -15.22 11.13 4.00
C LEU A 202 -14.62 10.55 5.28
N ASP A 203 -13.75 11.28 6.00
CA ASP A 203 -13.05 10.79 7.20
C ASP A 203 -12.28 9.50 6.91
N VAL A 204 -11.59 9.45 5.76
CA VAL A 204 -10.75 8.32 5.35
C VAL A 204 -9.33 8.53 5.87
N ASP A 205 -8.77 7.51 6.51
CA ASP A 205 -7.39 7.56 7.00
C ASP A 205 -6.37 7.50 5.84
N LEU A 206 -5.77 8.65 5.53
CA LEU A 206 -4.81 8.79 4.42
C LEU A 206 -3.52 7.98 4.62
N ARG A 207 -3.18 7.60 5.86
CA ARG A 207 -1.99 6.77 6.14
C ARG A 207 -2.24 5.34 5.63
N THR A 208 -3.44 4.82 5.91
CA THR A 208 -3.91 3.53 5.45
C THR A 208 -4.11 3.54 3.94
N VAL A 209 -4.70 4.59 3.35
CA VAL A 209 -4.77 4.72 1.89
C VAL A 209 -3.38 4.75 1.26
N GLY A 210 -2.43 5.51 1.82
CA GLY A 210 -1.05 5.55 1.33
C GLY A 210 -0.37 4.19 1.39
N ALA A 211 -0.60 3.42 2.46
CA ALA A 211 -0.13 2.05 2.60
C ALA A 211 -0.75 1.11 1.54
N LEU A 212 -2.08 1.16 1.34
CA LEU A 212 -2.77 0.38 0.30
C LEU A 212 -2.20 0.69 -1.09
N LEU A 213 -2.02 1.97 -1.42
CA LEU A 213 -1.45 2.41 -2.70
C LEU A 213 0.00 1.96 -2.88
N LEU A 214 0.81 1.95 -1.82
CA LEU A 214 2.19 1.45 -1.86
C LEU A 214 2.24 -0.05 -2.16
N GLU A 215 1.37 -0.85 -1.54
CA GLU A 215 1.31 -2.29 -1.82
C GLU A 215 0.86 -2.56 -3.26
N TRP A 216 -0.16 -1.84 -3.75
CA TRP A 216 -0.59 -1.92 -5.14
C TRP A 216 0.50 -1.48 -6.12
N LEU A 217 1.23 -0.41 -5.83
CA LEU A 217 2.38 0.02 -6.62
C LEU A 217 3.42 -1.10 -6.71
N GLY A 218 3.76 -1.74 -5.58
CA GLY A 218 4.69 -2.86 -5.55
C GLY A 218 4.22 -4.04 -6.39
N ILE A 219 2.93 -4.39 -6.34
CA ILE A 219 2.34 -5.45 -7.17
C ILE A 219 2.38 -5.07 -8.66
N ILE A 220 1.87 -3.90 -9.03
CA ILE A 220 1.76 -3.44 -10.41
C ILE A 220 3.14 -3.36 -11.08
N VAL A 221 4.14 -2.79 -10.39
CA VAL A 221 5.52 -2.71 -10.90
C VAL A 221 6.11 -4.11 -11.06
N THR A 222 5.91 -5.00 -10.10
CA THR A 222 6.38 -6.39 -10.15
C THR A 222 5.78 -7.15 -11.33
N LEU A 223 4.46 -7.04 -11.53
CA LEU A 223 3.76 -7.66 -12.66
C LEU A 223 4.26 -7.11 -13.99
N ARG A 224 4.51 -5.80 -14.07
CA ARG A 224 5.04 -5.18 -15.29
C ARG A 224 6.45 -5.65 -15.63
N ILE A 225 7.34 -5.74 -14.63
CA ILE A 225 8.69 -6.31 -14.81
C ILE A 225 8.61 -7.78 -15.25
N ALA A 226 7.74 -8.57 -14.61
CA ALA A 226 7.54 -9.97 -14.95
C ALA A 226 7.12 -10.13 -16.43
N LEU A 227 6.09 -9.40 -16.86
CA LEU A 227 5.62 -9.44 -18.25
C LEU A 227 6.70 -9.01 -19.24
N ALA A 228 7.44 -7.93 -18.94
CA ALA A 228 8.52 -7.44 -19.79
C ALA A 228 9.68 -8.44 -19.91
N ALA A 229 10.02 -9.14 -18.82
CA ALA A 229 11.07 -10.14 -18.82
C ALA A 229 10.67 -11.44 -19.54
N GLY A 230 9.38 -11.81 -19.51
CA GLY A 230 8.86 -12.99 -20.19
C GLY A 230 9.46 -14.33 -19.73
N HIS A 231 10.16 -14.36 -18.59
CA HIS A 231 11.00 -15.47 -18.15
C HIS A 231 10.46 -16.14 -16.88
N TRP A 232 10.42 -17.48 -16.87
CA TRP A 232 9.80 -18.28 -15.79
C TRP A 232 10.41 -18.01 -14.41
N ALA A 233 11.73 -17.79 -14.31
CA ALA A 233 12.37 -17.50 -13.03
C ALA A 233 11.91 -16.14 -12.46
N VAL A 234 11.64 -15.16 -13.31
CA VAL A 234 11.10 -13.86 -12.90
C VAL A 234 9.64 -14.01 -12.46
N TYR A 235 8.87 -14.90 -13.08
CA TYR A 235 7.52 -15.24 -12.63
C TYR A 235 7.49 -15.85 -11.23
N LEU A 236 8.43 -16.74 -10.90
CA LEU A 236 8.54 -17.30 -9.55
C LEU A 236 8.88 -16.24 -8.51
N LEU A 237 9.84 -15.36 -8.81
CA LEU A 237 10.19 -14.25 -7.93
C LEU A 237 9.01 -13.27 -7.77
N ALA A 238 8.33 -12.95 -8.87
CA ALA A 238 7.15 -12.11 -8.88
C ALA A 238 6.03 -12.72 -8.02
N ALA A 239 5.80 -14.03 -8.09
CA ALA A 239 4.82 -14.71 -7.26
C ALA A 239 5.12 -14.54 -5.76
N VAL A 240 6.39 -14.66 -5.33
CA VAL A 240 6.79 -14.41 -3.93
C VAL A 240 6.51 -12.96 -3.53
N VAL A 241 6.92 -12.00 -4.35
CA VAL A 241 6.70 -10.58 -4.04
C VAL A 241 5.21 -10.28 -3.98
N VAL A 242 4.44 -10.64 -5.01
CA VAL A 242 2.98 -10.45 -5.06
C VAL A 242 2.28 -11.07 -3.86
N ALA A 243 2.62 -12.31 -3.48
CA ALA A 243 2.05 -12.96 -2.29
C ALA A 243 2.26 -12.14 -1.02
N THR A 244 3.48 -11.61 -0.81
CA THR A 244 3.76 -10.80 0.39
C THR A 244 3.03 -9.46 0.39
N ARG A 245 2.84 -8.83 -0.78
CA ARG A 245 2.08 -7.58 -0.89
C ARG A 245 0.58 -7.84 -0.70
N GLN A 246 0.05 -8.94 -1.25
CA GLN A 246 -1.33 -9.39 -1.01
C GLN A 246 -1.58 -9.65 0.47
N HIS A 247 -0.64 -10.33 1.15
CA HIS A 247 -0.67 -10.54 2.60
C HIS A 247 -0.70 -9.20 3.36
N ALA A 248 0.14 -8.24 2.97
CA ALA A 248 0.16 -6.90 3.56
C ALA A 248 -1.16 -6.14 3.35
N LEU A 249 -1.78 -6.25 2.17
CA LEU A 249 -3.12 -5.73 1.90
C LEU A 249 -4.18 -6.37 2.81
N PHE A 250 -4.11 -7.69 3.03
CA PHE A 250 -5.02 -8.38 3.95
C PHE A 250 -4.87 -7.95 5.41
N ILE A 251 -3.69 -7.50 5.82
CA ILE A 251 -3.47 -6.94 7.16
C ILE A 251 -4.14 -5.57 7.32
N LEU A 252 -4.05 -4.70 6.31
CA LEU A 252 -4.78 -3.43 6.29
C LEU A 252 -6.30 -3.66 6.19
N TYR A 253 -6.72 -4.70 5.47
CA TYR A 253 -8.11 -5.14 5.42
C TYR A 253 -8.62 -5.64 6.77
N HIS A 254 -7.80 -6.40 7.49
CA HIS A 254 -8.08 -6.83 8.85
C HIS A 254 -8.28 -5.61 9.77
N ASP A 255 -7.42 -4.59 9.69
CA ASP A 255 -7.61 -3.34 10.45
C ASP A 255 -8.92 -2.61 10.06
N ALA A 256 -9.28 -2.58 8.77
CA ALA A 256 -10.53 -2.00 8.28
C ALA A 256 -11.79 -2.74 8.74
N THR A 257 -11.69 -3.98 9.25
CA THR A 257 -12.82 -4.69 9.90
C THR A 257 -13.28 -4.04 11.20
N HIS A 258 -12.49 -3.10 11.75
CA HIS A 258 -12.85 -2.27 12.90
C HIS A 258 -13.22 -0.83 12.51
N TYR A 259 -13.40 -0.56 11.20
CA TYR A 259 -13.72 0.75 10.65
C TYR A 259 -12.60 1.80 10.80
N HIS A 260 -11.34 1.35 10.86
CA HIS A 260 -10.16 2.23 10.94
C HIS A 260 -9.80 2.92 9.63
N LEU A 261 -10.23 2.37 8.48
CA LEU A 261 -10.04 3.06 7.20
C LEU A 261 -10.99 4.25 7.06
N SER A 262 -12.23 4.13 7.53
CA SER A 262 -13.16 5.26 7.68
C SER A 262 -14.28 4.94 8.67
N ARG A 263 -14.69 5.93 9.45
CA ARG A 263 -15.89 5.82 10.29
C ARG A 263 -17.19 5.73 9.48
N ARG A 264 -17.17 6.20 8.23
CA ARG A 264 -18.30 6.06 7.32
C ARG A 264 -18.30 4.64 6.76
N ARG A 265 -19.21 3.81 7.25
CA ARG A 265 -19.30 2.38 6.89
C ARG A 265 -19.23 2.12 5.39
N PHE A 266 -20.00 2.88 4.60
CA PHE A 266 -19.95 2.77 3.13
C PHE A 266 -18.55 3.03 2.57
N ALA A 267 -17.90 4.12 2.96
CA ALA A 267 -16.57 4.46 2.46
C ALA A 267 -15.52 3.42 2.88
N ASN A 268 -15.57 2.97 4.14
CA ASN A 268 -14.70 1.92 4.65
C ASN A 268 -14.83 0.63 3.83
N ASP A 269 -16.06 0.14 3.70
CA ASP A 269 -16.34 -1.15 3.08
C ASP A 269 -16.08 -1.10 1.57
N TYR A 270 -16.50 -0.03 0.89
CA TYR A 270 -16.22 0.18 -0.52
C TYR A 270 -14.72 0.23 -0.80
N LEU A 271 -13.98 1.10 -0.10
CA LEU A 271 -12.55 1.30 -0.37
C LEU A 271 -11.73 0.04 -0.10
N ILE A 272 -12.02 -0.69 0.98
CA ILE A 272 -11.27 -1.91 1.29
C ILE A 272 -11.67 -3.10 0.41
N ASN A 273 -12.93 -3.17 -0.02
CA ASN A 273 -13.35 -4.16 -1.02
C ASN A 273 -12.71 -3.87 -2.37
N VAL A 274 -12.59 -2.61 -2.79
CA VAL A 274 -11.81 -2.24 -3.98
C VAL A 274 -10.34 -2.61 -3.79
N ALA A 275 -9.75 -2.30 -2.62
CA ALA A 275 -8.33 -2.48 -2.41
C ALA A 275 -7.89 -3.95 -2.32
N ILE A 276 -8.66 -4.84 -1.67
CA ILE A 276 -8.29 -6.26 -1.60
C ILE A 276 -9.47 -7.20 -1.39
N GLY A 277 -10.61 -6.76 -0.85
CA GLY A 277 -11.73 -7.68 -0.57
C GLY A 277 -12.27 -8.39 -1.82
N VAL A 278 -12.54 -7.65 -2.90
CA VAL A 278 -12.97 -8.20 -4.19
C VAL A 278 -11.84 -8.96 -4.90
N PRO A 279 -10.65 -8.38 -5.15
CA PRO A 279 -9.63 -9.06 -5.94
C PRO A 279 -8.97 -10.20 -5.14
N GLY A 280 -9.08 -10.19 -3.81
CA GLY A 280 -8.69 -11.28 -2.91
C GLY A 280 -9.79 -12.33 -2.68
N LEU A 281 -10.97 -12.20 -3.28
CA LEU A 281 -12.11 -13.12 -3.19
C LEU A 281 -12.68 -13.32 -1.77
N VAL A 282 -12.40 -12.38 -0.85
CA VAL A 282 -12.89 -12.40 0.53
C VAL A 282 -13.45 -11.01 0.85
N PRO A 283 -14.69 -10.69 0.45
CA PRO A 283 -15.29 -9.39 0.74
C PRO A 283 -15.45 -9.17 2.25
N ILE A 284 -15.33 -7.92 2.70
CA ILE A 284 -15.32 -7.58 4.15
C ILE A 284 -16.61 -7.98 4.87
N GLU A 285 -17.71 -8.04 4.14
CA GLU A 285 -19.03 -8.50 4.60
C GLU A 285 -18.99 -9.94 5.12
N PHE A 286 -18.15 -10.79 4.52
CA PHE A 286 -17.97 -12.17 4.95
C PHE A 286 -17.05 -12.28 6.16
N TYR A 287 -15.92 -11.57 6.12
CA TYR A 287 -14.86 -11.74 7.12
C TYR A 287 -15.16 -11.01 8.44
N ARG A 288 -15.70 -9.79 8.38
CA ARG A 288 -15.91 -8.95 9.57
C ARG A 288 -16.71 -9.65 10.68
N PRO A 289 -17.85 -10.32 10.42
CA PRO A 289 -18.58 -11.03 11.48
C PRO A 289 -17.77 -12.15 12.12
N LEU A 290 -16.98 -12.90 11.33
CA LEU A 290 -16.11 -13.97 11.82
C LEU A 290 -15.01 -13.41 12.71
N HIS A 291 -14.37 -12.34 12.27
CA HIS A 291 -13.28 -11.69 12.99
C HIS A 291 -13.76 -11.06 14.32
N LEU A 292 -14.90 -10.36 14.32
CA LEU A 292 -15.47 -9.79 15.55
C LEU A 292 -15.92 -10.87 16.54
N ALA A 293 -16.44 -12.00 16.05
CA ALA A 293 -16.77 -13.14 16.89
C ALA A 293 -15.51 -13.82 17.46
N HIS A 294 -14.41 -13.85 16.72
CA HIS A 294 -13.12 -14.31 17.19
C HIS A 294 -12.58 -13.44 18.34
N HIS A 295 -12.56 -12.11 18.19
CA HIS A 295 -12.16 -11.20 19.29
C HIS A 295 -12.94 -11.43 20.58
N ARG A 296 -14.25 -11.72 20.47
CA ARG A 296 -15.10 -11.97 21.65
C ARG A 296 -14.83 -13.31 22.33
N HIS A 297 -14.48 -14.35 21.56
CA HIS A 297 -14.41 -15.73 22.04
C HIS A 297 -13.01 -16.33 21.97
N VAL A 298 -11.98 -15.50 21.79
CA VAL A 298 -10.58 -15.91 21.65
C VAL A 298 -10.19 -16.85 22.79
N GLY A 299 -9.56 -17.98 22.45
CA GLY A 299 -9.12 -18.97 23.43
C GLY A 299 -10.22 -19.90 23.98
N THR A 300 -11.49 -19.69 23.63
CA THR A 300 -12.61 -20.58 24.01
C THR A 300 -12.92 -21.62 22.92
N SER A 301 -13.86 -22.52 23.17
CA SER A 301 -14.40 -23.44 22.16
C SER A 301 -15.36 -22.75 21.16
N GLN A 302 -15.83 -21.55 21.48
CA GLN A 302 -16.74 -20.78 20.62
C GLN A 302 -16.00 -19.92 19.60
N ASP A 303 -14.66 -19.90 19.64
CA ASP A 303 -13.84 -19.20 18.65
C ASP A 303 -14.09 -19.76 17.23
N PRO A 304 -14.64 -18.96 16.30
CA PRO A 304 -14.90 -19.42 14.93
C PRO A 304 -13.63 -19.83 14.19
N GLU A 305 -12.46 -19.25 14.52
CA GLU A 305 -11.22 -19.64 13.86
C GLU A 305 -10.81 -21.07 14.23
N ARG A 306 -10.99 -21.47 15.50
CA ARG A 306 -10.78 -22.85 15.96
C ARG A 306 -11.69 -23.83 15.25
N ASN A 307 -12.94 -23.43 15.05
CA ASN A 307 -13.97 -24.30 14.49
C ASN A 307 -13.89 -24.42 12.95
N PHE A 308 -13.36 -23.41 12.25
CA PHE A 308 -13.39 -23.37 10.79
C PHE A 308 -12.01 -23.30 10.12
N LEU A 309 -11.09 -22.48 10.64
CA LEU A 309 -9.81 -22.19 9.98
C LEU A 309 -8.71 -23.21 10.31
N TYR A 310 -8.87 -23.95 11.41
CA TYR A 310 -7.92 -24.96 11.91
C TYR A 310 -8.53 -26.36 12.01
N HIS A 311 -9.75 -26.54 11.50
CA HIS A 311 -10.47 -27.81 11.58
C HIS A 311 -9.73 -28.94 10.84
N ALA A 312 -9.54 -30.08 11.52
CA ALA A 312 -8.89 -31.28 10.98
C ALA A 312 -7.50 -31.02 10.36
N GLN A 313 -6.73 -30.13 10.99
CA GLN A 313 -5.34 -29.84 10.64
C GLN A 313 -4.38 -30.35 11.72
N PRO A 314 -3.10 -30.57 11.38
CA PRO A 314 -2.07 -30.94 12.34
C PRO A 314 -1.93 -29.95 13.51
N TRP A 315 -1.94 -28.64 13.22
CA TRP A 315 -1.73 -27.62 14.24
C TRP A 315 -2.92 -27.47 15.19
N LYS A 316 -2.62 -27.53 16.50
CA LYS A 316 -3.59 -27.39 17.62
C LYS A 316 -3.09 -26.41 18.68
N PHE A 317 -2.54 -25.27 18.25
CA PHE A 317 -1.99 -24.24 19.15
C PHE A 317 -0.73 -24.67 19.92
N GLU A 318 -0.05 -25.71 19.43
CA GLU A 318 1.19 -26.24 20.00
C GLU A 318 2.26 -26.40 18.90
N PRO A 319 3.57 -26.35 19.25
CA PRO A 319 4.64 -26.68 18.32
C PRO A 319 4.49 -28.09 17.78
N LEU A 320 4.72 -28.25 16.48
CA LEU A 320 4.56 -29.53 15.79
C LEU A 320 5.89 -30.26 15.67
N ASP A 321 5.86 -31.60 15.65
CA ASP A 321 7.01 -32.39 15.20
C ASP A 321 7.27 -32.17 13.69
N ALA A 322 8.45 -32.58 13.21
CA ALA A 322 8.92 -32.25 11.86
C ALA A 322 7.92 -32.68 10.76
N LEU A 323 7.43 -33.91 10.79
CA LEU A 323 6.52 -34.43 9.76
C LEU A 323 5.12 -33.76 9.80
N PRO A 324 4.44 -33.64 10.95
CA PRO A 324 3.21 -32.84 11.06
C PRO A 324 3.37 -31.39 10.60
N LEU A 325 4.49 -30.73 10.92
CA LEU A 325 4.77 -29.37 10.48
C LEU A 325 4.91 -29.29 8.96
N ILE A 326 5.71 -30.16 8.35
CA ILE A 326 5.86 -30.24 6.89
C ILE A 326 4.50 -30.47 6.24
N ARG A 327 3.68 -31.40 6.78
CA ARG A 327 2.33 -31.67 6.28
C ARG A 327 1.39 -30.47 6.41
N GLN A 328 1.51 -29.68 7.49
CA GLN A 328 0.78 -28.43 7.67
C GLN A 328 1.19 -27.44 6.57
N LEU A 329 2.47 -27.10 6.48
CA LEU A 329 2.98 -26.07 5.57
C LEU A 329 2.74 -26.44 4.10
N LEU A 330 2.99 -27.70 3.70
CA LEU A 330 2.67 -28.17 2.36
C LEU A 330 1.16 -28.22 2.10
N GLY A 331 0.35 -28.52 3.11
CA GLY A 331 -1.09 -28.51 2.99
C GLY A 331 -1.66 -27.11 2.73
N ASP A 332 -1.05 -26.06 3.29
CA ASP A 332 -1.41 -24.66 2.99
C ASP A 332 -0.84 -24.22 1.63
N LEU A 333 0.43 -24.54 1.34
CA LEU A 333 1.07 -24.22 0.05
C LEU A 333 0.35 -24.87 -1.15
N LEU A 334 -0.11 -26.11 -0.99
CA LEU A 334 -0.82 -26.88 -2.02
C LEU A 334 -2.35 -26.75 -1.92
N VAL A 335 -2.86 -25.76 -1.18
CA VAL A 335 -4.30 -25.40 -1.10
C VAL A 335 -5.20 -26.46 -0.41
N VAL A 336 -4.64 -27.60 0.00
CA VAL A 336 -5.36 -28.72 0.65
C VAL A 336 -6.07 -28.27 1.93
N ASN A 337 -5.39 -27.50 2.78
CA ASN A 337 -5.96 -27.02 4.05
C ASN A 337 -7.03 -25.95 3.82
N MET A 338 -6.87 -25.10 2.79
CA MET A 338 -7.90 -24.14 2.39
C MET A 338 -9.20 -24.86 1.97
N VAL A 339 -9.11 -25.93 1.17
CA VAL A 339 -10.27 -26.74 0.79
C VAL A 339 -10.94 -27.41 2.00
N LYS A 340 -10.16 -27.90 2.97
CA LYS A 340 -10.70 -28.44 4.23
C LYS A 340 -11.47 -27.38 5.01
N ASN A 341 -10.92 -26.17 5.13
CA ASN A 341 -11.56 -25.04 5.81
C ASN A 341 -12.89 -24.66 5.15
N MET A 342 -12.90 -24.55 3.82
CA MET A 342 -14.13 -24.25 3.07
C MET A 342 -15.20 -25.34 3.27
N ARG A 343 -14.81 -26.62 3.27
CA ARG A 343 -15.74 -27.74 3.55
C ARG A 343 -16.28 -27.70 4.97
N ALA A 344 -15.43 -27.43 5.97
CA ALA A 344 -15.84 -27.30 7.37
C ALA A 344 -16.83 -26.13 7.55
N TYR A 345 -16.52 -24.97 6.97
CA TYR A 345 -17.37 -23.80 6.99
C TYR A 345 -18.76 -24.08 6.37
N ARG A 346 -18.80 -24.73 5.20
CA ARG A 346 -20.07 -25.10 4.55
C ARG A 346 -20.88 -26.10 5.37
N ARG A 347 -20.25 -27.09 6.01
CA ARG A 347 -20.93 -28.07 6.89
C ARG A 347 -21.55 -27.43 8.12
N ALA A 348 -20.97 -26.34 8.61
CA ALA A 348 -21.50 -25.58 9.73
C ALA A 348 -22.60 -24.56 9.31
N ASN A 349 -23.17 -24.69 8.10
CA ASN A 349 -24.12 -23.74 7.54
C ASN A 349 -23.62 -22.30 7.54
N GLY A 350 -22.31 -22.12 7.35
CA GLY A 350 -21.68 -20.81 7.24
C GLY A 350 -22.31 -19.99 6.11
N ARG A 351 -22.64 -18.72 6.40
CA ARG A 351 -23.30 -17.82 5.44
C ARG A 351 -22.28 -17.21 4.48
N GLY A 352 -22.64 -17.12 3.21
CA GLY A 352 -21.85 -16.37 2.24
C GLY A 352 -21.83 -14.86 2.55
N ALA A 353 -21.02 -14.12 1.81
CA ALA A 353 -21.00 -12.67 1.88
C ALA A 353 -22.40 -12.10 1.57
N SER A 354 -22.89 -11.18 2.41
CA SER A 354 -24.10 -10.44 2.08
C SER A 354 -23.83 -9.51 0.89
N MET A 355 -24.74 -9.49 -0.09
CA MET A 355 -24.65 -8.56 -1.22
C MET A 355 -25.05 -7.15 -0.76
N THR A 356 -24.05 -6.35 -0.40
CA THR A 356 -24.22 -4.96 0.03
C THR A 356 -23.94 -4.00 -1.13
N LEU A 357 -24.46 -2.77 -1.04
CA LEU A 357 -24.13 -1.72 -2.00
C LEU A 357 -22.62 -1.44 -2.12
N PRO A 358 -21.82 -1.29 -1.04
CA PRO A 358 -20.37 -1.09 -1.15
C PRO A 358 -19.66 -2.25 -1.87
N LEU A 359 -20.08 -3.51 -1.66
CA LEU A 359 -19.53 -4.65 -2.38
C LEU A 359 -19.85 -4.58 -3.88
N LEU A 360 -21.12 -4.33 -4.25
CA LEU A 360 -21.52 -4.22 -5.65
C LEU A 360 -20.81 -3.06 -6.36
N ALA A 361 -20.67 -1.92 -5.68
CA ALA A 361 -19.90 -0.80 -6.18
C ALA A 361 -18.42 -1.17 -6.38
N ALA A 362 -17.80 -1.89 -5.45
CA ALA A 362 -16.41 -2.33 -5.60
C ALA A 362 -16.21 -3.31 -6.77
N VAL A 363 -17.16 -4.24 -6.98
CA VAL A 363 -17.16 -5.14 -8.15
C VAL A 363 -17.30 -4.35 -9.45
N ALA A 364 -18.21 -3.38 -9.50
CA ALA A 364 -18.37 -2.51 -10.67
C ALA A 364 -17.09 -1.70 -10.96
N THR A 365 -16.44 -1.16 -9.93
CA THR A 365 -15.15 -0.47 -10.06
C THR A 365 -14.09 -1.39 -10.69
N TRP A 366 -13.98 -2.64 -10.22
CA TRP A 366 -13.06 -3.61 -10.84
C TRP A 366 -13.44 -3.97 -12.28
N GLY A 367 -14.74 -4.05 -12.60
CA GLY A 367 -15.20 -4.20 -13.99
C GLY A 367 -14.69 -3.07 -14.90
N VAL A 368 -14.76 -1.82 -14.43
CA VAL A 368 -14.23 -0.65 -15.15
C VAL A 368 -12.70 -0.68 -15.24
N LEU A 369 -12.00 -1.04 -14.16
CA LEU A 369 -10.53 -1.09 -14.14
C LEU A 369 -9.96 -2.19 -15.05
N LEU A 370 -10.63 -3.34 -15.14
CA LEU A 370 -10.16 -4.48 -15.94
C LEU A 370 -10.56 -4.38 -17.41
N ALA A 371 -11.63 -3.66 -17.76
CA ALA A 371 -12.07 -3.49 -19.15
C ALA A 371 -10.95 -3.01 -20.11
N PRO A 372 -10.18 -1.94 -19.82
CA PRO A 372 -9.09 -1.52 -20.70
C PRO A 372 -7.95 -2.54 -20.74
N LEU A 373 -7.68 -3.26 -19.65
CA LEU A 373 -6.66 -4.31 -19.61
C LEU A 373 -7.02 -5.48 -20.52
N VAL A 374 -8.29 -5.92 -20.49
CA VAL A 374 -8.81 -6.98 -21.37
C VAL A 374 -8.74 -6.56 -22.84
N HIS A 375 -8.96 -5.28 -23.14
CA HIS A 375 -8.84 -4.76 -24.49
C HIS A 375 -7.38 -4.64 -24.97
N ALA A 376 -6.47 -4.21 -24.09
CA ALA A 376 -5.09 -3.90 -24.45
C ALA A 376 -4.14 -5.11 -24.44
N CYS A 377 -4.44 -6.15 -23.66
CA CYS A 377 -3.56 -7.31 -23.50
C CYS A 377 -3.97 -8.49 -24.38
N THR A 378 -2.98 -9.27 -24.80
CA THR A 378 -3.20 -10.58 -25.43
C THR A 378 -3.76 -11.59 -24.42
N VAL A 379 -4.42 -12.65 -24.92
CA VAL A 379 -4.91 -13.75 -24.06
C VAL A 379 -3.80 -14.36 -23.20
N ARG A 380 -2.59 -14.50 -23.76
CA ARG A 380 -1.43 -15.03 -23.02
C ARG A 380 -1.04 -14.10 -21.86
N GLU A 381 -0.99 -12.79 -22.07
CA GLU A 381 -0.68 -11.83 -21.01
C GLU A 381 -1.76 -11.82 -19.93
N LEU A 382 -3.04 -11.85 -20.32
CA LEU A 382 -4.15 -11.94 -19.37
C LEU A 382 -4.07 -13.21 -18.53
N LEU A 383 -3.84 -14.38 -19.14
CA LEU A 383 -3.64 -15.63 -18.41
C LEU A 383 -2.42 -15.58 -17.50
N THR A 384 -1.33 -14.93 -17.93
CA THR A 384 -0.13 -14.73 -17.12
C THR A 384 -0.42 -13.85 -15.90
N LEU A 385 -1.16 -12.74 -16.08
CA LEU A 385 -1.57 -11.86 -15.00
C LEU A 385 -2.51 -12.55 -14.01
N VAL A 386 -3.49 -13.31 -14.51
CA VAL A 386 -4.39 -14.14 -13.68
C VAL A 386 -3.60 -15.16 -12.88
N ALA A 387 -2.64 -15.86 -13.50
CA ALA A 387 -1.78 -16.81 -12.81
C ALA A 387 -0.90 -16.13 -11.74
N LEU A 388 -0.25 -15.02 -12.09
CA LEU A 388 0.60 -14.26 -11.17
C LEU A 388 -0.18 -13.53 -10.07
N TRP A 389 -1.49 -13.38 -10.20
CA TRP A 389 -2.35 -12.86 -9.14
C TRP A 389 -2.88 -13.97 -8.23
N PHE A 390 -3.58 -14.96 -8.81
CA PHE A 390 -4.31 -15.96 -8.02
C PHE A 390 -3.44 -17.11 -7.51
N ALA A 391 -2.43 -17.55 -8.27
CA ALA A 391 -1.57 -18.63 -7.81
C ALA A 391 -0.82 -18.24 -6.51
N PRO A 392 -0.11 -17.09 -6.41
CA PRO A 392 0.52 -16.70 -5.16
C PRO A 392 -0.49 -16.43 -4.04
N LEU A 393 -1.67 -15.88 -4.34
CA LEU A 393 -2.72 -15.63 -3.36
C LEU A 393 -3.13 -16.90 -2.60
N VAL A 394 -3.45 -17.97 -3.34
CA VAL A 394 -3.98 -19.21 -2.75
C VAL A 394 -2.89 -20.17 -2.26
N THR A 395 -1.63 -19.97 -2.66
CA THR A 395 -0.50 -20.83 -2.28
C THR A 395 0.39 -20.14 -1.22
N ILE A 396 1.30 -19.29 -1.64
CA ILE A 396 2.27 -18.60 -0.79
C ILE A 396 1.54 -17.66 0.20
N GLY A 397 0.52 -16.94 -0.25
CA GLY A 397 -0.29 -16.06 0.59
C GLY A 397 -1.02 -16.83 1.70
N ALA A 398 -1.67 -17.95 1.35
CA ALA A 398 -2.29 -18.85 2.33
C ALA A 398 -1.28 -19.41 3.35
N LEU A 399 -0.08 -19.79 2.89
CA LEU A 399 1.02 -20.23 3.74
C LEU A 399 1.49 -19.12 4.69
N LEU A 400 1.73 -17.90 4.19
CA LEU A 400 2.15 -16.75 5.01
C LEU A 400 1.09 -16.41 6.05
N GLN A 401 -0.19 -16.41 5.67
CA GLN A 401 -1.30 -16.22 6.58
C GLN A 401 -1.34 -17.32 7.65
N LYS A 402 -1.10 -18.59 7.30
CA LYS A 402 -1.02 -19.68 8.28
C LYS A 402 0.14 -19.48 9.26
N ILE A 403 1.33 -19.18 8.77
CA ILE A 403 2.51 -18.93 9.62
C ILE A 403 2.22 -17.77 10.57
N ARG A 404 1.62 -16.69 10.07
CA ARG A 404 1.19 -15.55 10.89
C ARG A 404 0.16 -15.96 11.94
N SER A 405 -0.89 -16.70 11.57
CA SER A 405 -1.89 -17.21 12.50
C SER A 405 -1.25 -18.03 13.62
N ILE A 406 -0.32 -18.94 13.31
CA ILE A 406 0.41 -19.71 14.33
C ILE A 406 1.24 -18.76 15.21
N ALA A 407 1.94 -17.81 14.59
CA ALA A 407 2.78 -16.87 15.30
C ALA A 407 2.00 -15.91 16.20
N GLU A 408 0.76 -15.56 15.84
CA GLU A 408 -0.05 -14.59 16.56
C GLU A 408 -0.98 -15.24 17.59
N HIS A 409 -1.44 -16.48 17.34
CA HIS A 409 -2.49 -17.13 18.12
C HIS A 409 -2.09 -18.43 18.83
N SER A 410 -0.84 -18.87 18.80
CA SER A 410 -0.40 -20.01 19.64
C SER A 410 -0.23 -19.66 21.12
N GLY A 411 -0.86 -18.58 21.60
CA GLY A 411 -0.83 -18.17 23.00
C GLY A 411 -1.72 -19.05 23.87
N GLY A 412 -1.73 -18.76 25.17
CA GLY A 412 -2.63 -19.37 26.14
C GLY A 412 -1.93 -19.88 27.40
N PRO A 413 -2.68 -20.07 28.51
CA PRO A 413 -2.13 -20.57 29.76
C PRO A 413 -1.44 -21.93 29.57
N GLY A 414 -0.16 -21.99 29.94
CA GLY A 414 0.62 -23.24 29.91
C GLY A 414 1.39 -23.53 28.62
N ILE A 415 1.21 -22.75 27.55
CA ILE A 415 1.91 -22.96 26.26
C ILE A 415 3.30 -22.33 26.26
N THR A 416 3.41 -21.06 26.68
CA THR A 416 4.69 -20.34 26.77
C THR A 416 4.96 -19.93 28.22
N PRO A 417 6.11 -20.33 28.81
CA PRO A 417 6.46 -19.92 30.17
C PRO A 417 6.41 -18.40 30.36
N GLY A 418 5.68 -17.95 31.38
CA GLY A 418 5.53 -16.52 31.69
C GLY A 418 4.57 -15.75 30.78
N TRP A 419 3.92 -16.40 29.82
CA TRP A 419 2.92 -15.79 28.94
C TRP A 419 1.52 -16.34 29.23
N HIS A 420 0.54 -15.45 29.46
CA HIS A 420 -0.81 -15.84 29.87
C HIS A 420 -1.90 -15.41 28.89
N ASP A 421 -1.59 -14.56 27.91
CA ASP A 421 -2.54 -14.14 26.88
C ASP A 421 -2.63 -15.16 25.74
N TRP A 422 -3.79 -15.23 25.08
CA TRP A 422 -4.04 -16.09 23.91
C TRP A 422 -3.36 -15.62 22.63
N THR A 423 -2.77 -14.41 22.66
CA THR A 423 -2.14 -13.77 21.50
C THR A 423 -0.78 -13.22 21.83
N TYR A 424 0.12 -13.18 20.84
CA TYR A 424 1.50 -12.71 21.01
C TYR A 424 1.76 -11.29 20.49
N SER A 425 2.80 -10.69 21.05
CA SER A 425 3.47 -9.51 20.50
C SER A 425 4.91 -9.86 20.13
N TRP A 426 5.37 -9.40 18.96
CA TRP A 426 6.68 -9.74 18.42
C TRP A 426 7.57 -8.52 18.21
N ARG A 427 8.85 -8.66 18.57
CA ARG A 427 9.94 -7.81 18.10
C ARG A 427 10.42 -8.33 16.76
N VAL A 428 10.20 -7.55 15.71
CA VAL A 428 10.43 -7.95 14.32
C VAL A 428 11.50 -7.08 13.63
N GLY A 429 12.35 -7.73 12.84
CA GLY A 429 13.28 -7.04 11.92
C GLY A 429 12.63 -6.71 10.57
N LEU A 430 13.43 -6.21 9.62
CA LEU A 430 12.95 -5.83 8.27
C LEU A 430 12.31 -7.01 7.51
N LEU A 431 12.93 -8.20 7.55
CA LEU A 431 12.38 -9.39 6.91
C LEU A 431 11.03 -9.79 7.54
N GLY A 432 10.93 -9.75 8.87
CA GLY A 432 9.67 -10.03 9.56
C GLY A 432 8.56 -9.06 9.13
N ARG A 433 8.88 -7.76 9.02
CA ARG A 433 7.95 -6.72 8.54
C ARG A 433 7.57 -6.88 7.07
N PHE A 434 8.45 -7.43 6.25
CA PHE A 434 8.18 -7.63 4.83
C PHE A 434 7.31 -8.87 4.57
N PHE A 435 7.59 -9.98 5.27
CA PHE A 435 6.98 -11.28 4.98
C PHE A 435 5.78 -11.63 5.86
N ILE A 436 5.85 -11.37 7.18
CA ILE A 436 4.90 -11.93 8.14
C ILE A 436 4.06 -10.85 8.81
N TRP A 437 4.71 -9.78 9.29
CA TRP A 437 4.08 -8.73 10.10
C TRP A 437 4.27 -7.31 9.52
N PRO A 438 3.81 -7.02 8.29
CA PRO A 438 3.72 -5.65 7.82
C PRO A 438 2.74 -4.84 8.68
N TYR A 439 2.84 -3.51 8.61
CA TYR A 439 1.88 -2.59 9.22
C TYR A 439 1.60 -2.82 10.72
N ASN A 440 2.65 -3.07 11.50
CA ASN A 440 2.61 -3.21 12.96
C ASN A 440 1.69 -4.33 13.50
N ILE A 441 1.20 -5.25 12.68
CA ILE A 441 0.38 -6.37 13.15
C ILE A 441 1.15 -7.32 14.08
N ASN A 442 2.49 -7.20 14.14
CA ASN A 442 3.30 -7.84 15.18
C ASN A 442 2.90 -7.46 16.61
N TYR A 443 2.10 -6.40 16.81
CA TYR A 443 1.46 -6.01 18.07
C TYR A 443 0.03 -6.57 18.19
N HIS A 444 -0.18 -7.83 17.78
CA HIS A 444 -1.50 -8.44 17.69
C HIS A 444 -2.20 -8.56 19.04
N GLN A 445 -1.45 -8.79 20.11
CA GLN A 445 -1.98 -8.75 21.47
C GLN A 445 -2.56 -7.38 21.83
N GLN A 446 -1.90 -6.28 21.47
CA GLN A 446 -2.44 -4.94 21.68
C GLN A 446 -3.69 -4.72 20.82
N HIS A 447 -3.70 -5.26 19.59
CA HIS A 447 -4.90 -5.23 18.75
C HIS A 447 -6.08 -5.98 19.39
N HIS A 448 -5.88 -7.14 20.02
CA HIS A 448 -6.93 -7.86 20.73
C HIS A 448 -7.43 -7.14 21.98
N ARG A 449 -6.53 -6.47 22.71
CA ARG A 449 -6.90 -5.71 23.92
C ARG A 449 -7.64 -4.42 23.59
N GLU A 450 -7.19 -3.70 22.56
CA GLU A 450 -7.75 -2.42 22.15
C GLU A 450 -8.01 -2.38 20.62
N PRO A 451 -9.00 -3.16 20.12
CA PRO A 451 -9.29 -3.26 18.70
C PRO A 451 -9.77 -1.95 18.07
N ASN A 452 -10.11 -0.95 18.90
CA ASN A 452 -10.49 0.40 18.48
C ASN A 452 -9.28 1.29 18.11
N VAL A 453 -8.06 0.78 18.17
CA VAL A 453 -6.84 1.53 17.81
C VAL A 453 -6.28 1.02 16.49
N ALA A 454 -6.12 1.93 15.52
CA ALA A 454 -5.61 1.60 14.20
C ALA A 454 -4.14 1.14 14.22
N TRP A 455 -3.79 0.31 13.23
CA TRP A 455 -2.47 -0.31 13.06
C TRP A 455 -1.26 0.61 13.31
N HIS A 456 -1.31 1.87 12.86
CA HIS A 456 -0.18 2.79 12.94
C HIS A 456 0.09 3.29 14.37
N ARG A 457 -0.87 3.13 15.29
CA ARG A 457 -0.77 3.51 16.70
C ARG A 457 -0.64 2.33 17.65
N LEU A 458 -0.81 1.08 17.19
CA LEU A 458 -0.59 -0.11 18.01
C LEU A 458 0.74 -0.11 18.80
N PRO A 459 1.88 0.37 18.25
CA PRO A 459 3.12 0.43 19.02
C PRO A 459 3.07 1.34 20.26
N GLU A 460 2.15 2.33 20.28
CA GLU A 460 1.96 3.27 21.38
C GLU A 460 1.26 2.62 22.58
N LEU A 461 0.49 1.56 22.36
CA LEU A 461 -0.28 0.86 23.40
C LEU A 461 0.59 -0.05 24.27
N ARG A 462 1.79 -0.37 23.80
CA ARG A 462 2.68 -1.27 24.53
C ARG A 462 3.25 -0.57 25.75
N ALA A 463 2.98 -1.11 26.94
CA ALA A 463 3.54 -0.61 28.18
C ALA A 463 5.04 -0.92 28.31
N SER A 464 5.77 -0.06 29.02
CA SER A 464 7.18 -0.33 29.35
C SER A 464 7.25 -1.57 30.26
N GLY A 465 8.02 -2.58 29.83
CA GLY A 465 8.13 -3.87 30.54
C GLY A 465 7.19 -4.96 30.06
N GLU A 466 6.23 -4.65 29.17
CA GLU A 466 5.36 -5.69 28.60
C GLU A 466 6.18 -6.68 27.75
N PRO A 467 6.02 -8.00 27.99
CA PRO A 467 6.83 -9.02 27.31
C PRO A 467 6.54 -9.02 25.80
N VAL A 468 7.59 -9.22 25.02
CA VAL A 468 7.51 -9.39 23.55
C VAL A 468 8.44 -10.51 23.14
N LEU A 469 7.97 -11.39 22.26
CA LEU A 469 8.78 -12.46 21.71
C LEU A 469 9.73 -11.92 20.64
N SER A 470 10.94 -12.45 20.57
CA SER A 470 11.85 -12.17 19.46
C SER A 470 11.40 -12.97 18.24
N SER A 471 11.37 -12.38 17.04
CA SER A 471 11.05 -13.12 15.81
C SER A 471 11.98 -14.31 15.56
N ARG A 472 13.15 -14.37 16.21
CA ARG A 472 14.07 -15.53 16.19
C ARG A 472 13.50 -16.77 16.90
N GLN A 473 12.50 -16.60 17.76
CA GLN A 473 11.83 -17.68 18.48
C GLN A 473 10.69 -18.31 17.67
N LEU A 474 10.30 -17.72 16.53
CA LEU A 474 9.23 -18.26 15.68
C LEU A 474 9.47 -19.73 15.27
N PRO A 475 10.69 -20.17 14.87
CA PRO A 475 10.94 -21.58 14.59
C PRO A 475 10.62 -22.51 15.76
N ALA A 476 10.89 -22.10 17.01
CA ALA A 476 10.57 -22.90 18.20
C ALA A 476 9.07 -22.95 18.51
N LEU A 477 8.33 -21.92 18.11
CA LEU A 477 6.87 -21.93 18.20
C LEU A 477 6.22 -22.83 17.12
N LEU A 478 6.87 -22.97 15.96
CA LEU A 478 6.41 -23.83 14.87
C LEU A 478 6.82 -25.30 15.07
N TRP A 479 8.07 -25.53 15.51
CA TRP A 479 8.73 -26.82 15.50
C TRP A 479 9.23 -27.22 16.90
N SER A 480 8.76 -28.36 17.38
CA SER A 480 9.14 -28.95 18.67
C SER A 480 10.63 -29.28 18.80
N GLY A 481 11.34 -29.45 17.68
CA GLY A 481 12.74 -29.82 17.62
C GLY A 481 13.72 -28.65 17.53
N ALA A 482 13.23 -27.40 17.43
CA ALA A 482 14.13 -26.25 17.45
C ALA A 482 14.73 -26.10 18.85
N SER A 483 16.05 -26.18 18.95
CA SER A 483 16.79 -25.96 20.19
C SER A 483 16.49 -24.57 20.74
N ASP A 484 16.05 -24.52 22.00
CA ASP A 484 15.80 -23.28 22.72
C ASP A 484 17.11 -22.48 22.89
N PRO A 485 17.24 -21.28 22.30
CA PRO A 485 18.45 -20.48 22.46
C PRO A 485 18.65 -19.96 23.89
N GLY A 486 17.66 -20.13 24.79
CA GLY A 486 17.64 -19.55 26.14
C GLY A 486 17.42 -20.51 27.31
N GLY A 487 17.29 -21.83 27.09
CA GLY A 487 17.19 -22.81 28.17
C GLY A 487 15.96 -22.71 29.10
N GLN A 488 14.86 -22.07 28.66
CA GLN A 488 13.56 -22.11 29.32
C GLN A 488 12.58 -22.92 28.46
N GLY A 489 12.65 -24.24 28.62
CA GLY A 489 11.91 -25.21 27.81
C GLY A 489 10.40 -24.94 27.72
N TRP A 490 9.88 -24.99 26.51
CA TRP A 490 8.46 -25.07 26.20
C TRP A 490 7.94 -26.41 26.74
N LYS A 491 7.17 -26.40 27.83
CA LYS A 491 6.61 -27.63 28.38
C LYS A 491 5.49 -28.12 27.46
N ARG A 492 5.58 -29.37 27.00
CA ARG A 492 4.41 -30.09 26.47
C ARG A 492 3.41 -30.21 27.61
N VAL A 493 2.26 -29.55 27.50
CA VAL A 493 1.11 -29.93 28.31
C VAL A 493 0.59 -31.23 27.69
N ARG A 494 0.65 -32.33 28.45
CA ARG A 494 0.14 -33.64 28.01
C ARG A 494 -1.37 -33.70 28.19
#